data_AF-A0A955S7T6-F1
#
_entry.id   AF-A0A955S7T6-F1
#
_cell.length_a   1.000
_cell.length_b   1.000
_cell.length_c   1.000
_cell.angle_alpha   90.00
_cell.angle_beta   90.00
_cell.angle_gamma   90.00
#
_symmetry.space_group_name_H-M   'P 1'
#
loop_
_entity.id
_entity.type
_entity.pdbx_description
1 polymer ?
#
loop_
_entity_poly.entity_id
_entity_poly.type
_entity_poly.pdbx_seq_one_letter_code
_entity_poly.pdbx_strand_id
1 'polypeptide(L)'
;MVQRITLLLFTAFAIMNYTNLAMAWPFQSAEEKLKVAEVMYEERDRPLRAQVLLSEARRIYEKEGDIVGIAHVNRAYAYFLKSGAVGRWSKMDFDDKTVNHSNRFQKAIDYLEKALEVYEEKRLYAYASNVHFNMAAIYSNRLDNNEIACTHLEASLQNHIKYNESNLNNGKVELLRGYDSFQEIIDKAKTEANCKRTEN
;
A
#
# COMPACT_ATOMS: atom_id res chain seq x y z
N MET A 1 41.30 -55.15 45.52
CA MET A 1 40.44 -56.32 45.23
C MET A 1 39.39 -55.86 44.22
N VAL A 2 39.26 -56.61 43.15
CA VAL A 2 38.72 -56.23 41.83
C VAL A 2 37.19 -56.15 41.82
N GLN A 3 36.59 -55.10 41.23
CA GLN A 3 35.35 -55.29 40.44
C GLN A 3 35.01 -54.16 39.45
N ARG A 4 35.39 -54.44 38.19
CA ARG A 4 34.62 -54.34 36.93
C ARG A 4 33.94 -53.02 36.55
N ILE A 5 34.56 -52.41 35.55
CA ILE A 5 33.99 -51.57 34.48
C ILE A 5 32.79 -52.29 33.84
N THR A 6 31.65 -51.61 33.75
CA THR A 6 30.63 -51.89 32.72
C THR A 6 30.22 -50.58 32.08
N LEU A 7 30.71 -50.38 30.86
CA LEU A 7 30.31 -49.34 29.92
C LEU A 7 28.93 -49.72 29.38
N LEU A 8 27.92 -48.86 29.55
CA LEU A 8 26.66 -48.96 28.80
C LEU A 8 26.40 -47.63 28.08
N LEU A 9 26.86 -47.60 26.83
CA LEU A 9 26.39 -46.71 25.78
C LEU A 9 24.91 -47.00 25.54
N PHE A 10 24.03 -46.07 25.89
CA PHE A 10 22.70 -45.98 25.28
C PHE A 10 22.50 -44.58 24.73
N THR A 11 22.81 -44.47 23.44
CA THR A 11 22.41 -43.39 22.55
C THR A 11 20.89 -43.38 22.45
N ALA A 12 20.22 -42.55 23.24
CA ALA A 12 18.83 -42.18 22.99
C ALA A 12 18.82 -41.04 21.97
N PHE A 13 18.70 -41.43 20.70
CA PHE A 13 18.34 -40.58 19.58
C PHE A 13 16.98 -39.93 19.89
N ALA A 14 16.99 -38.69 20.39
CA ALA A 14 15.77 -37.89 20.40
C ALA A 14 15.51 -37.48 18.96
N ILE A 15 14.65 -38.25 18.30
CA ILE A 15 14.15 -37.99 16.95
C ILE A 15 13.51 -36.61 16.97
N MET A 16 14.18 -35.69 16.30
CA MET A 16 13.67 -34.40 15.88
C MET A 16 12.36 -34.58 15.13
N ASN A 17 11.24 -34.39 15.81
CA ASN A 17 9.97 -34.07 15.16
C ASN A 17 9.98 -32.59 14.75
N TYR A 18 10.79 -32.25 13.74
CA TYR A 18 10.62 -31.02 12.97
C TYR A 18 9.68 -31.30 11.80
N THR A 19 8.44 -31.68 12.09
CA THR A 19 7.39 -31.70 11.08
C THR A 19 6.83 -30.29 10.94
N ASN A 20 7.11 -29.69 9.78
CA ASN A 20 6.47 -28.51 9.21
C ASN A 20 6.66 -27.18 9.95
N LEU A 21 7.91 -26.74 10.08
CA LEU A 21 8.19 -25.32 9.92
C LEU A 21 8.21 -25.03 8.41
N ALA A 22 7.03 -24.89 7.81
CA ALA A 22 6.92 -23.89 6.76
C ALA A 22 7.48 -22.62 7.40
N MET A 23 8.61 -22.12 6.92
CA MET A 23 9.19 -20.87 7.41
C MET A 23 8.19 -19.75 7.13
N ALA A 24 7.24 -19.59 8.05
CA ALA A 24 6.46 -18.38 8.20
C ALA A 24 7.47 -17.31 8.55
N TRP A 25 7.83 -16.50 7.56
CA TRP A 25 8.52 -15.24 7.83
C TRP A 25 7.79 -14.50 8.96
N PRO A 26 8.51 -13.80 9.86
CA PRO A 26 8.00 -13.37 11.16
C PRO A 26 7.04 -12.17 11.08
N PHE A 27 6.36 -11.94 9.96
CA PHE A 27 5.32 -10.92 9.91
C PHE A 27 4.10 -11.45 10.64
N GLN A 28 3.78 -10.87 11.77
CA GLN A 28 2.66 -11.34 12.59
C GLN A 28 1.37 -10.61 12.22
N SER A 29 1.44 -9.30 11.93
CA SER A 29 0.24 -8.51 11.62
C SER A 29 0.00 -8.31 10.12
N ALA A 30 -1.23 -7.95 9.77
CA ALA A 30 -1.58 -7.50 8.41
C ALA A 30 -0.87 -6.17 8.06
N GLU A 31 -0.74 -5.27 9.04
CA GLU A 31 -0.10 -3.98 8.87
C GLU A 31 1.40 -4.11 8.51
N GLU A 32 2.12 -5.00 9.19
CA GLU A 32 3.53 -5.27 8.87
C GLU A 32 3.69 -5.79 7.44
N LYS A 33 2.78 -6.68 7.00
CA LYS A 33 2.79 -7.21 5.63
C LYS A 33 2.55 -6.10 4.61
N LEU A 34 1.63 -5.18 4.86
CA LEU A 34 1.41 -4.02 4.00
C LEU A 34 2.66 -3.17 3.86
N LYS A 35 3.27 -2.76 4.98
CA LYS A 35 4.50 -1.94 4.96
C LYS A 35 5.63 -2.61 4.19
N VAL A 36 5.81 -3.92 4.41
CA VAL A 36 6.84 -4.68 3.70
C VAL A 36 6.50 -4.82 2.22
N ALA A 37 5.24 -5.01 1.85
CA ALA A 37 4.83 -5.07 0.46
C ALA A 37 5.18 -3.77 -0.28
N GLU A 38 4.92 -2.61 0.34
CA GLU A 38 5.27 -1.29 -0.20
C GLU A 38 6.77 -1.19 -0.50
N VAL A 39 7.62 -1.53 0.46
CA VAL A 39 9.09 -1.58 0.25
C VAL A 39 9.47 -2.54 -0.88
N MET A 40 8.79 -3.69 -1.00
CA MET A 40 9.12 -4.69 -2.03
C MET A 40 8.90 -4.16 -3.45
N TYR A 41 7.82 -3.42 -3.72
CA TYR A 41 7.55 -2.91 -5.06
C TYR A 41 8.09 -1.50 -5.33
N GLU A 42 8.22 -0.63 -4.32
CA GLU A 42 8.78 0.71 -4.51
C GLU A 42 10.30 0.70 -4.57
N GLU A 43 10.96 -0.04 -3.66
CA GLU A 43 12.42 0.06 -3.49
C GLU A 43 13.19 -1.14 -4.05
N ARG A 44 12.60 -2.34 -4.01
CA ARG A 44 13.33 -3.59 -4.28
C ARG A 44 13.05 -4.23 -5.63
N ASP A 45 12.11 -3.69 -6.39
CA ASP A 45 11.68 -4.26 -7.67
C ASP A 45 11.22 -5.73 -7.57
N ARG A 46 10.52 -6.09 -6.49
CA ARG A 46 10.04 -7.45 -6.21
C ARG A 46 8.51 -7.53 -6.22
N PRO A 47 7.85 -7.31 -7.36
CA PRO A 47 6.40 -7.20 -7.42
C PRO A 47 5.66 -8.51 -7.07
N LEU A 48 6.21 -9.67 -7.45
CA LEU A 48 5.60 -10.96 -7.09
C LEU A 48 5.55 -11.17 -5.56
N ARG A 49 6.61 -10.78 -4.84
CA ARG A 49 6.62 -10.90 -3.38
C ARG A 49 5.67 -9.90 -2.73
N ALA A 50 5.60 -8.68 -3.27
CA ALA A 50 4.64 -7.68 -2.82
C ALA A 50 3.21 -8.17 -2.95
N GLN A 51 2.82 -8.73 -4.10
CA GLN A 51 1.47 -9.25 -4.34
C GLN A 51 1.07 -10.31 -3.31
N VAL A 52 1.97 -11.28 -3.03
CA VAL A 52 1.71 -12.29 -1.99
C VAL A 52 1.43 -11.65 -0.63
N LEU A 53 2.23 -10.66 -0.23
CA LEU A 53 2.08 -9.98 1.06
C LEU A 53 0.77 -9.16 1.12
N LEU A 54 0.38 -8.51 0.02
CA LEU A 54 -0.88 -7.77 -0.09
C LEU A 54 -2.08 -8.71 0.05
N SER A 55 -2.04 -9.88 -0.59
CA SER A 55 -3.10 -10.89 -0.49
C SER A 55 -3.17 -11.54 0.89
N GLU A 56 -2.03 -11.79 1.54
CA GLU A 56 -2.00 -12.24 2.92
C GLU A 56 -2.58 -11.21 3.89
N ALA A 57 -2.23 -9.92 3.73
CA ALA A 57 -2.77 -8.84 4.55
C ALA A 57 -4.29 -8.69 4.36
N ARG A 58 -4.77 -8.74 3.11
CA ARG A 58 -6.19 -8.75 2.77
C ARG A 58 -6.96 -9.82 3.54
N ARG A 59 -6.49 -11.06 3.46
CA ARG A 59 -7.13 -12.21 4.09
C ARG A 59 -7.24 -12.06 5.61
N ILE A 60 -6.24 -11.43 6.25
CA ILE A 60 -6.26 -11.18 7.69
C ILE A 60 -7.33 -10.13 8.02
N TYR A 61 -7.32 -8.97 7.36
CA TYR A 61 -8.32 -7.93 7.60
C TYR A 61 -9.75 -8.37 7.28
N GLU A 62 -9.95 -9.15 6.21
CA GLU A 62 -11.25 -9.76 5.89
C GLU A 62 -11.72 -10.72 6.98
N LYS A 63 -10.82 -11.55 7.51
CA LYS A 63 -11.14 -12.46 8.62
C LYS A 63 -11.52 -11.69 9.90
N GLU A 64 -10.90 -10.55 10.12
CA GLU A 64 -11.13 -9.70 11.30
C GLU A 64 -12.34 -8.78 11.14
N GLY A 65 -12.90 -8.65 9.93
CA GLY A 65 -13.95 -7.68 9.63
C GLY A 65 -13.48 -6.22 9.68
N ASP A 66 -12.17 -5.99 9.55
CA ASP A 66 -11.58 -4.65 9.61
C ASP A 66 -11.70 -3.95 8.25
N ILE A 67 -12.78 -3.19 8.09
CA ILE A 67 -13.06 -2.43 6.88
C ILE A 67 -12.02 -1.35 6.57
N VAL A 68 -11.38 -0.77 7.60
CA VAL A 68 -10.33 0.24 7.41
C VAL A 68 -9.04 -0.44 6.95
N GLY A 69 -8.70 -1.58 7.53
CA GLY A 69 -7.63 -2.45 7.06
C GLY A 69 -7.79 -2.89 5.61
N ILE A 70 -9.01 -3.28 5.20
CA ILE A 70 -9.32 -3.59 3.79
C ILE A 70 -9.11 -2.36 2.89
N ALA A 71 -9.48 -1.16 3.33
CA ALA A 71 -9.22 0.07 2.60
C ALA A 71 -7.71 0.36 2.45
N HIS A 72 -6.91 0.05 3.47
CA HIS A 72 -5.44 0.14 3.39
C HIS A 72 -4.86 -0.82 2.35
N VAL A 73 -5.36 -2.06 2.29
CA VAL A 73 -4.98 -3.02 1.26
C VAL A 73 -5.37 -2.53 -0.13
N ASN A 74 -6.60 -2.01 -0.30
CA ASN A 74 -7.06 -1.48 -1.59
C ASN A 74 -6.15 -0.35 -2.10
N ARG A 75 -5.80 0.61 -1.22
CA ARG A 75 -4.84 1.67 -1.53
C ARG A 75 -3.46 1.11 -1.91
N ALA A 76 -2.91 0.22 -1.09
CA ALA A 76 -1.58 -0.35 -1.32
C ALA A 76 -1.54 -1.20 -2.61
N TYR A 77 -2.61 -1.93 -2.93
CA TYR A 77 -2.72 -2.70 -4.17
C TYR A 77 -2.81 -1.76 -5.39
N ALA A 78 -3.54 -0.65 -5.30
CA ALA A 78 -3.53 0.35 -6.37
C ALA A 78 -2.14 0.95 -6.61
N TYR A 79 -1.38 1.23 -5.54
CA TYR A 79 -0.01 1.73 -5.66
C TYR A 79 0.94 0.68 -6.23
N PHE A 80 0.80 -0.58 -5.82
CA PHE A 80 1.45 -1.71 -6.48
C PHE A 80 1.14 -1.74 -7.98
N LEU A 81 -0.14 -1.61 -8.36
CA LEU A 81 -0.59 -1.56 -9.74
C LEU A 81 -0.12 -0.34 -10.51
N LYS A 82 0.25 0.79 -9.90
CA LYS A 82 0.86 1.94 -10.62
C LYS A 82 2.39 1.88 -10.67
N SER A 83 3.01 1.06 -9.82
CA SER A 83 4.46 1.02 -9.61
C SER A 83 5.27 0.73 -10.89
N GLY A 84 6.47 1.28 -10.97
CA GLY A 84 7.41 0.94 -12.04
C GLY A 84 7.79 -0.55 -12.04
N ALA A 85 7.78 -1.19 -10.87
CA ALA A 85 8.15 -2.59 -10.72
C ALA A 85 7.22 -3.53 -11.50
N VAL A 86 5.91 -3.38 -11.36
CA VAL A 86 4.96 -4.15 -12.18
C VAL A 86 5.12 -3.82 -13.67
N GLY A 87 5.60 -2.62 -14.04
CA GLY A 87 5.88 -2.28 -15.44
C GLY A 87 7.03 -3.07 -16.04
N ARG A 88 8.11 -3.28 -15.26
CA ARG A 88 9.27 -4.05 -15.67
C ARG A 88 9.00 -5.56 -15.75
N TRP A 89 8.02 -6.05 -14.99
CA TRP A 89 7.65 -7.46 -14.92
C TRP A 89 6.42 -7.77 -15.80
N SER A 90 6.50 -7.51 -17.11
CA SER A 90 5.36 -7.58 -18.05
C SER A 90 4.70 -8.94 -18.28
N LYS A 91 5.27 -10.01 -17.69
CA LYS A 91 4.76 -11.39 -17.79
C LYS A 91 4.24 -11.94 -16.46
N MET A 92 4.06 -11.08 -15.45
CA MET A 92 3.53 -11.52 -14.17
C MET A 92 2.01 -11.68 -14.23
N ASP A 93 1.51 -12.67 -13.49
CA ASP A 93 0.08 -12.81 -13.28
C ASP A 93 -0.37 -12.03 -12.05
N PHE A 94 -1.54 -11.40 -12.17
CA PHE A 94 -2.19 -10.71 -11.07
C PHE A 94 -3.08 -11.67 -10.29
N ASP A 95 -3.20 -11.44 -8.98
CA ASP A 95 -4.11 -12.21 -8.13
C ASP A 95 -5.58 -11.92 -8.50
N ASP A 96 -5.91 -10.63 -8.72
CA ASP A 96 -7.15 -10.24 -9.38
C ASP A 96 -7.06 -10.52 -10.88
N LYS A 97 -7.85 -11.50 -11.34
CA LYS A 97 -7.89 -11.96 -12.73
C LYS A 97 -8.50 -10.95 -13.71
N THR A 98 -9.11 -9.88 -13.21
CA THR A 98 -9.58 -8.77 -14.02
C THR A 98 -8.48 -7.76 -14.34
N VAL A 99 -7.33 -7.84 -13.66
CA VAL A 99 -6.17 -6.97 -13.89
C VAL A 99 -5.24 -7.58 -14.92
N ASN A 100 -4.74 -6.75 -15.82
CA ASN A 100 -3.66 -7.05 -16.74
C ASN A 100 -2.80 -5.80 -16.97
N HIS A 101 -1.69 -5.94 -17.70
CA HIS A 101 -0.78 -4.82 -17.92
C HIS A 101 -1.38 -3.66 -18.71
N SER A 102 -2.38 -3.88 -19.57
CA SER A 102 -2.99 -2.81 -20.35
C SER A 102 -4.03 -2.01 -19.57
N ASN A 103 -4.72 -2.63 -18.60
CA ASN A 103 -5.76 -1.97 -17.81
C ASN A 103 -5.35 -1.59 -16.37
N ARG A 104 -4.14 -1.96 -15.93
CA ARG A 104 -3.66 -1.77 -14.54
C ARG A 104 -3.84 -0.37 -13.97
N PHE A 105 -3.72 0.69 -14.77
CA PHE A 105 -3.91 2.06 -14.29
C PHE A 105 -5.38 2.38 -14.04
N GLN A 106 -6.28 1.94 -14.91
CA GLN A 106 -7.71 2.02 -14.67
C GLN A 106 -8.10 1.18 -13.45
N LYS A 107 -7.55 -0.04 -13.32
CA LYS A 107 -7.79 -0.89 -12.15
C LYS A 107 -7.26 -0.27 -10.86
N ALA A 108 -6.12 0.41 -10.90
CA ALA A 108 -5.63 1.16 -9.75
C ALA A 108 -6.64 2.23 -9.29
N ILE A 109 -7.30 2.92 -10.23
CA ILE A 109 -8.41 3.84 -9.90
C ILE A 109 -9.56 3.08 -9.21
N ASP A 110 -10.05 1.98 -9.78
CA ASP A 110 -11.14 1.18 -9.18
C ASP A 110 -10.84 0.78 -7.72
N TYR A 111 -9.58 0.43 -7.42
CA TYR A 111 -9.15 0.10 -6.05
C TYR A 111 -9.01 1.33 -5.15
N LEU A 112 -8.56 2.47 -5.68
CA LEU A 112 -8.50 3.72 -4.93
C LEU A 112 -9.88 4.23 -4.57
N GLU A 113 -10.87 4.09 -5.45
CA GLU A 113 -12.26 4.45 -5.17
C GLU A 113 -12.83 3.63 -4.00
N LYS A 114 -12.59 2.31 -3.99
CA LYS A 114 -12.98 1.43 -2.86
C LYS A 114 -12.31 1.83 -1.55
N ALA A 115 -11.06 2.31 -1.60
CA ALA A 115 -10.38 2.78 -0.40
C ALA A 115 -10.94 4.13 0.05
N LEU A 116 -11.20 5.02 -0.90
CA LEU A 116 -11.70 6.37 -0.67
C LEU A 116 -13.07 6.36 0.00
N GLU A 117 -13.99 5.51 -0.46
CA GLU A 117 -15.32 5.35 0.14
C GLU A 117 -15.24 5.16 1.66
N VAL A 118 -14.38 4.24 2.11
CA VAL A 118 -14.18 3.97 3.55
C VAL A 118 -13.48 5.15 4.24
N TYR A 119 -12.45 5.73 3.63
CA TYR A 119 -11.73 6.84 4.24
C TYR A 119 -12.60 8.08 4.42
N GLU A 120 -13.48 8.39 3.46
CA GLU A 120 -14.42 9.50 3.56
C GLU A 120 -15.50 9.23 4.61
N GLU A 121 -16.10 8.02 4.60
CA GLU A 121 -17.09 7.61 5.60
C GLU A 121 -16.53 7.70 7.02
N LYS A 122 -15.29 7.24 7.22
CA LYS A 122 -14.59 7.26 8.52
C LYS A 122 -13.86 8.56 8.82
N ARG A 123 -13.95 9.58 7.95
CA ARG A 123 -13.28 10.88 8.09
C ARG A 123 -11.77 10.78 8.29
N LEU A 124 -11.16 9.79 7.64
CA LEU A 124 -9.72 9.54 7.63
C LEU A 124 -9.03 10.44 6.60
N TYR A 125 -9.10 11.75 6.85
CA TYR A 125 -8.78 12.79 5.88
C TYR A 125 -7.34 12.76 5.35
N ALA A 126 -6.36 12.36 6.17
CA ALA A 126 -4.98 12.19 5.71
C ALA A 126 -4.88 11.12 4.60
N TYR A 127 -5.58 10.00 4.76
CA TYR A 127 -5.59 8.93 3.76
C TYR A 127 -6.40 9.31 2.52
N ALA A 128 -7.56 9.96 2.70
CA ALA A 128 -8.37 10.45 1.59
C ALA A 128 -7.60 11.48 0.73
N SER A 129 -6.89 12.42 1.37
CA SER A 129 -6.03 13.38 0.68
C SER A 129 -4.97 12.68 -0.19
N ASN A 130 -4.25 11.72 0.38
CA ASN A 130 -3.21 10.99 -0.35
C ASN A 130 -3.76 10.11 -1.49
N VAL A 131 -4.93 9.50 -1.29
CA VAL A 131 -5.63 8.75 -2.34
C VAL A 131 -5.97 9.66 -3.50
N HIS A 132 -6.60 10.81 -3.26
CA HIS A 132 -6.92 11.77 -4.31
C HIS A 132 -5.69 12.28 -5.04
N PHE A 133 -4.61 12.61 -4.33
CA PHE A 133 -3.35 13.01 -4.97
C PHE A 133 -2.82 11.94 -5.94
N ASN A 134 -2.88 10.67 -5.55
CA ASN A 134 -2.45 9.57 -6.41
C ASN A 134 -3.42 9.31 -7.57
N MET A 135 -4.73 9.47 -7.38
CA MET A 135 -5.70 9.40 -8.48
C MET A 135 -5.41 10.49 -9.51
N ALA A 136 -5.16 11.73 -9.07
CA ALA A 136 -4.78 12.82 -9.96
C ALA A 136 -3.52 12.49 -10.78
N ALA A 137 -2.50 11.94 -10.13
CA ALA A 137 -1.27 11.54 -10.80
C ALA A 137 -1.51 10.43 -11.86
N ILE A 138 -2.41 9.47 -11.60
CA ILE A 138 -2.78 8.43 -12.56
C ILE A 138 -3.57 9.04 -13.73
N TYR A 139 -4.59 9.84 -13.46
CA TYR A 139 -5.41 10.46 -14.49
C TYR A 139 -4.59 11.34 -15.43
N SER A 140 -3.71 12.20 -14.88
CA SER A 140 -2.88 13.08 -15.70
C SER A 140 -1.79 12.31 -16.46
N ASN A 141 -1.00 11.46 -15.78
CA ASN A 141 0.22 10.90 -16.38
C ASN A 141 0.04 9.56 -17.11
N ARG A 142 -1.10 8.89 -16.93
CA ARG A 142 -1.34 7.52 -17.43
C ARG A 142 -2.60 7.40 -18.25
N LEU A 143 -3.62 8.21 -17.97
CA LEU A 143 -4.91 8.17 -18.65
C LEU A 143 -5.21 9.42 -19.49
N ASP A 144 -4.30 10.41 -19.49
CA ASP A 144 -4.41 11.67 -20.24
C ASP A 144 -5.74 12.42 -19.99
N ASN A 145 -6.22 12.38 -18.75
CA ASN A 145 -7.45 13.04 -18.34
C ASN A 145 -7.18 14.11 -17.28
N ASN A 146 -6.68 15.25 -17.75
CA ASN A 146 -6.32 16.37 -16.89
C ASN A 146 -7.52 17.00 -16.18
N GLU A 147 -8.71 17.00 -16.78
CA GLU A 147 -9.92 17.54 -16.14
C GLU A 147 -10.27 16.79 -14.84
N ILE A 148 -10.29 15.45 -14.90
CA ILE A 148 -10.52 14.63 -13.71
C ILE A 148 -9.35 14.74 -12.73
N ALA A 149 -8.12 14.83 -13.25
CA ALA A 149 -6.95 15.03 -12.39
C ALA A 149 -7.06 16.32 -11.55
N CYS A 150 -7.50 17.42 -12.16
CA CYS A 150 -7.70 18.70 -11.46
C CYS A 150 -8.76 18.60 -10.36
N THR A 151 -9.86 17.88 -10.62
CA THR A 151 -10.90 17.62 -9.60
C THR A 151 -10.31 16.89 -8.39
N HIS A 152 -9.46 15.88 -8.63
CA HIS A 152 -8.81 15.15 -7.54
C HIS A 152 -7.72 15.96 -6.83
N LEU A 153 -6.98 16.84 -7.52
CA LEU A 153 -6.04 17.74 -6.86
C LEU A 153 -6.75 18.70 -5.90
N GLU A 154 -7.92 19.21 -6.30
CA GLU A 154 -8.74 20.02 -5.41
C GLU A 154 -9.26 19.21 -4.21
N ALA A 155 -9.83 18.03 -4.45
CA ALA A 155 -10.30 17.16 -3.37
C ALA A 155 -9.18 16.74 -2.41
N SER A 156 -7.95 16.55 -2.92
CA SER A 156 -6.76 16.28 -2.13
C SER A 156 -6.44 17.42 -1.16
N LEU A 157 -6.44 18.66 -1.67
CA LEU A 157 -6.22 19.87 -0.87
C LEU A 157 -7.31 20.05 0.20
N GLN A 158 -8.58 19.89 -0.18
CA GLN A 158 -9.70 20.03 0.76
C GLN A 158 -9.63 19.00 1.90
N ASN A 159 -9.28 17.75 1.59
CA ASN A 159 -9.07 16.74 2.64
C ASN A 159 -7.85 17.04 3.51
N HIS A 160 -6.79 17.61 2.94
CA HIS A 160 -5.63 18.03 3.72
C HIS A 160 -5.98 19.15 4.73
N ILE A 161 -6.78 20.13 4.30
CA ILE A 161 -7.29 21.20 5.17
C ILE A 161 -8.10 20.59 6.33
N LYS A 162 -9.07 19.72 6.03
CA LYS A 162 -9.87 19.01 7.06
C LYS A 162 -9.01 18.19 8.02
N TYR A 163 -7.95 17.54 7.52
CA TYR A 163 -7.00 16.84 8.36
C TYR A 163 -6.31 17.80 9.36
N ASN A 164 -5.82 18.95 8.91
CA ASN A 164 -5.17 19.92 9.78
C ASN A 164 -6.14 20.53 10.80
N GLU A 165 -7.37 20.86 10.38
CA GLU A 165 -8.43 21.37 11.26
C GLU A 165 -8.84 20.37 12.36
N SER A 166 -8.81 19.07 12.05
CA SER A 166 -9.12 18.02 13.03
C SER A 166 -7.93 17.65 13.93
N ASN A 167 -6.71 18.07 13.58
CA ASN A 167 -5.46 17.71 14.27
C ASN A 167 -4.68 18.92 14.82
N LEU A 168 -5.38 20.02 15.10
CA LEU A 168 -4.84 21.35 15.49
C LEU A 168 -3.81 21.36 16.64
N ASN A 169 -3.58 20.25 17.34
CA ASN A 169 -2.61 20.16 18.44
C ASN A 169 -1.47 19.15 18.26
N ASN A 170 -1.36 18.37 17.16
CA ASN A 170 -0.33 17.31 17.08
C ASN A 170 0.18 16.87 15.69
N GLY A 171 -0.25 17.45 14.57
CA GLY A 171 0.15 16.97 13.24
C GLY A 171 1.28 17.77 12.58
N LYS A 172 2.55 17.36 12.70
CA LYS A 172 3.56 17.76 11.70
C LYS A 172 3.33 16.90 10.45
N VAL A 173 2.84 17.53 9.39
CA VAL A 173 2.78 16.91 8.06
C VAL A 173 4.21 16.70 7.57
N GLU A 174 4.56 15.47 7.21
CA GLU A 174 5.81 15.21 6.51
C GLU A 174 5.65 15.72 5.07
N LEU A 175 6.26 16.88 4.78
CA LEU A 175 6.27 17.46 3.44
C LEU A 175 7.33 16.75 2.59
N LEU A 176 7.06 16.62 1.28
CA LEU A 176 8.08 16.22 0.32
C LEU A 176 9.23 17.23 0.39
N ARG A 177 10.48 16.74 0.38
CA ARG A 177 11.67 17.58 0.48
C ARG A 177 11.67 18.64 -0.63
N GLY A 178 11.79 19.91 -0.25
CA GLY A 178 11.86 21.04 -1.17
C GLY A 178 10.53 21.79 -1.40
N TYR A 179 9.48 21.50 -0.63
CA TYR A 179 8.25 22.28 -0.60
C TYR A 179 7.99 22.85 0.79
N ASP A 180 7.49 24.07 0.83
CA ASP A 180 7.20 24.82 2.06
C ASP A 180 5.79 24.52 2.60
N SER A 181 4.90 24.00 1.75
CA SER A 181 3.53 23.63 2.14
C SER A 181 2.92 22.57 1.24
N PHE A 182 1.85 21.91 1.72
CA PHE A 182 1.05 21.02 0.88
C PHE A 182 0.35 21.77 -0.25
N GLN A 183 -0.02 23.04 -0.03
CA GLN A 183 -0.58 23.91 -1.09
C GLN A 183 0.38 24.04 -2.26
N GLU A 184 1.66 24.27 -2.00
CA GLU A 184 2.68 24.41 -3.05
C GLU A 184 2.83 23.13 -3.88
N ILE A 185 2.74 21.96 -3.23
CA ILE A 185 2.73 20.66 -3.92
C ILE A 185 1.51 20.57 -4.87
N ILE A 186 0.32 20.96 -4.38
CA ILE A 186 -0.90 20.95 -5.18
C ILE A 186 -0.83 21.95 -6.34
N ASP A 187 -0.34 23.16 -6.11
CA ASP A 187 -0.25 24.21 -7.13
C ASP A 187 0.69 23.82 -8.27
N LYS A 188 1.83 23.19 -7.92
CA LYS A 188 2.73 22.62 -8.91
C LYS A 188 2.06 21.50 -9.71
N ALA A 189 1.43 20.54 -9.03
CA ALA A 189 0.73 19.45 -9.70
C ALA A 189 -0.41 19.96 -10.61
N LYS A 190 -1.13 21.01 -10.18
CA LYS A 190 -2.17 21.68 -10.99
C LYS A 190 -1.58 22.34 -12.23
N THR A 191 -0.41 22.96 -12.10
CA THR A 191 0.32 23.56 -13.22
C THR A 191 0.75 22.48 -14.22
N GLU A 192 1.33 21.39 -13.74
CA GLU A 192 1.74 20.25 -14.58
C GLU A 192 0.56 19.59 -15.31
N ALA A 193 -0.61 19.52 -14.65
CA ALA A 193 -1.85 19.02 -15.23
C ALA A 193 -2.62 20.05 -16.08
N ASN A 194 -2.10 21.27 -16.29
CA ASN A 194 -2.78 22.36 -17.01
C ASN A 194 -4.19 22.67 -16.48
N CYS A 195 -4.37 22.65 -15.16
CA CYS A 195 -5.65 22.98 -14.54
C CYS A 195 -6.03 24.44 -14.84
N LYS A 196 -7.25 24.65 -15.35
CA LYS A 196 -7.80 25.99 -15.48
C LYS A 196 -7.88 26.61 -14.08
N ARG A 197 -7.44 27.86 -13.92
CA ARG A 197 -7.74 28.63 -12.71
C ARG A 197 -9.26 28.73 -12.62
N THR A 198 -9.83 28.23 -11.54
CA THR A 198 -11.18 28.63 -11.13
C THR A 198 -11.10 30.10 -10.73
N GLU A 199 -11.57 30.97 -11.62
CA GLU A 199 -11.85 32.36 -11.25
C GLU A 199 -12.95 32.32 -10.18
N ASN A 200 -12.63 32.84 -8.99
CA ASN A 200 -13.62 33.10 -7.94
C ASN A 200 -14.21 34.50 -8.15
#